data_AF-A0A383VIL6-F1
#
_entry.id   AF-A0A383VIL6-F1
#
_cell.length_a   1.000
_cell.length_b   1.000
_cell.length_c   1.000
_cell.angle_alpha   90.00
_cell.angle_beta   90.00
_cell.angle_gamma   90.00
#
_symmetry.space_group_name_H-M   'P 1'
#
loop_
_entity.id
_entity.type
_entity.pdbx_description
1 polymer ?
#
loop_
_entity_poly.entity_id
_entity_poly.type
_entity_poly.pdbx_seq_one_letter_code
_entity_poly.pdbx_strand_id
1 'polypeptide(L)'
;MSVSTRWSTTSSLTCVLGTVVLATLLVDKGVLKLPMPHPAHDSYIHQWPKEAPFLPTPPDASLRNSLLQQYAVRLFEGQLHNVETVTVEASTGRLLLPDKWGDVHEALQLADGSYQLNPKPLAQLGPGRVLGSKLDADGNLVMCDVLKGLLRLNTSSGAVQQLASRISTSSAEGPGEPIFYANGLDIAPNGSIYFSSSTDILPARARTGSYDTGFAWALNSFRGLPAGRVLVYHPHTQQTHVVASGFYYSDGVLLADDSSHLLVVETDALRVMKVWLAGDKAGQREVLVGSLPGLPAGLSRASDGNYWVSMTVPVPPISKYLGSVLLRALIAWSPRSWRPPVKVWGAVLKVSPEGRILQLLLDPTGARVATASAATEHNGRLFLGSIMGGEGSSHL
;
A
#
# COMPACT_ATOMS: atom_id res chain seq x y z
N MET A 1 -23.99 -65.36 12.78
CA MET A 1 -24.41 -64.24 11.90
C MET A 1 -23.88 -62.95 12.51
N SER A 2 -22.71 -62.46 12.08
CA SER A 2 -22.25 -61.10 12.40
C SER A 2 -22.48 -60.23 11.17
N VAL A 3 -23.26 -59.16 11.34
CA VAL A 3 -23.51 -58.18 10.27
C VAL A 3 -22.39 -57.16 10.33
N SER A 4 -21.47 -57.20 9.37
CA SER A 4 -20.48 -56.14 9.20
C SER A 4 -21.13 -54.92 8.55
N THR A 5 -21.31 -53.85 9.31
CA THR A 5 -21.70 -52.53 8.78
C THR A 5 -20.49 -51.88 8.12
N ARG A 6 -20.34 -52.07 6.80
CA ARG A 6 -19.49 -51.19 5.98
C ARG A 6 -20.21 -49.86 5.79
N TRP A 7 -19.87 -48.87 6.61
CA TRP A 7 -20.19 -47.49 6.31
C TRP A 7 -19.37 -47.07 5.09
N SER A 8 -20.05 -46.74 3.98
CA SER A 8 -19.40 -46.26 2.77
C SER A 8 -18.90 -44.83 3.01
N THR A 9 -17.58 -44.65 3.02
CA THR A 9 -16.89 -43.35 3.14
C THR A 9 -17.31 -42.33 2.07
N THR A 10 -17.91 -42.78 0.98
CA THR A 10 -18.49 -41.94 -0.08
C THR A 10 -19.78 -41.24 0.34
N SER A 11 -20.64 -41.87 1.14
CA SER A 11 -21.93 -41.28 1.55
C SER A 11 -21.76 -40.12 2.55
N SER A 12 -20.78 -40.23 3.44
CA SER A 12 -20.43 -39.16 4.40
C SER A 12 -19.79 -37.95 3.73
N LEU A 13 -18.90 -38.15 2.75
CA LEU A 13 -18.29 -37.04 2.00
C LEU A 13 -19.34 -36.25 1.20
N THR A 14 -20.27 -36.95 0.55
CA THR A 14 -21.32 -36.33 -0.27
C THR A 14 -22.29 -35.52 0.60
N CYS A 15 -22.60 -36.01 1.80
CA CYS A 15 -23.45 -35.31 2.77
C CYS A 15 -22.75 -34.08 3.35
N VAL A 16 -21.45 -34.17 3.64
CA VAL A 16 -20.64 -33.02 4.08
C VAL A 16 -20.54 -31.97 2.97
N LEU A 17 -20.26 -32.38 1.73
CA LEU A 17 -20.25 -31.46 0.57
C LEU A 17 -21.61 -30.81 0.34
N GLY A 18 -22.71 -31.57 0.42
CA GLY A 18 -24.07 -31.03 0.30
C GLY A 18 -24.42 -30.04 1.40
N THR A 19 -23.98 -30.30 2.63
CA THR A 19 -24.19 -29.41 3.78
C THR A 19 -23.36 -28.14 3.65
N VAL A 20 -22.11 -28.24 3.21
CA VAL A 20 -21.25 -27.09 2.92
C VAL A 20 -21.85 -26.25 1.79
N VAL A 21 -22.32 -26.87 0.69
CA VAL A 21 -22.96 -26.17 -0.44
C VAL A 21 -24.28 -25.51 -0.02
N LEU A 22 -25.09 -26.15 0.81
CA LEU A 22 -26.34 -25.56 1.29
C LEU A 22 -26.07 -24.40 2.26
N ALA A 23 -25.15 -24.57 3.21
CA ALA A 23 -24.72 -23.49 4.09
C ALA A 23 -24.10 -22.33 3.30
N THR A 24 -23.37 -22.63 2.23
CA THR A 24 -22.82 -21.67 1.27
C THR A 24 -23.92 -20.83 0.64
N LEU A 25 -24.93 -21.48 0.07
CA LEU A 25 -26.04 -20.79 -0.60
C LEU A 25 -26.89 -19.97 0.37
N LEU A 26 -27.05 -20.44 1.61
CA LEU A 26 -27.81 -19.73 2.64
C LEU A 26 -27.06 -18.50 3.17
N VAL A 27 -25.73 -18.55 3.29
CA VAL A 27 -24.90 -17.38 3.63
C VAL A 27 -24.86 -16.38 2.48
N ASP A 28 -24.63 -16.85 1.25
CA ASP A 28 -24.52 -16.00 0.05
C ASP A 28 -25.83 -15.23 -0.24
N LYS A 29 -26.98 -15.87 -0.01
CA LYS A 29 -28.30 -15.23 -0.13
C LYS A 29 -28.74 -14.41 1.09
N GLY A 30 -27.87 -14.26 2.09
CA GLY A 30 -28.15 -13.51 3.32
C GLY A 30 -29.22 -14.12 4.23
N VAL A 31 -29.58 -15.40 4.02
CA VAL A 31 -30.58 -16.14 4.80
C VAL A 31 -30.02 -16.57 6.15
N LEU A 32 -28.75 -16.97 6.19
CA LEU A 32 -28.04 -17.33 7.42
C LEU A 32 -27.02 -16.25 7.77
N LYS A 33 -27.28 -15.48 8.83
CA LYS A 33 -26.31 -14.52 9.40
C LYS A 33 -25.40 -15.23 10.39
N LEU A 34 -24.32 -15.85 9.91
CA LEU A 34 -23.28 -16.38 10.80
C LEU A 34 -22.49 -15.21 11.40
N PRO A 35 -22.33 -15.13 12.74
CA PRO A 35 -21.36 -14.24 13.37
C PRO A 35 -19.97 -14.83 13.14
N MET A 36 -19.49 -14.74 11.91
CA MET A 36 -18.13 -15.10 11.55
C MET A 36 -17.19 -14.08 12.20
N PRO A 37 -16.06 -14.49 12.80
CA PRO A 37 -15.13 -13.51 13.30
C PRO A 37 -14.68 -12.62 12.13
N HIS A 38 -14.63 -11.35 12.48
CA HIS A 38 -14.92 -10.17 11.69
C HIS A 38 -14.51 -10.22 10.19
N PRO A 39 -15.42 -9.91 9.25
CA PRO A 39 -15.67 -10.81 8.12
C PRO A 39 -15.77 -10.13 6.74
N ALA A 40 -15.91 -10.93 5.68
CA ALA A 40 -16.35 -10.52 4.35
C ALA A 40 -17.83 -10.07 4.39
N HIS A 41 -18.11 -8.83 4.76
CA HIS A 41 -19.49 -8.34 4.93
C HIS A 41 -20.11 -7.75 3.66
N ASP A 42 -19.30 -7.18 2.79
CA ASP A 42 -19.81 -6.44 1.64
C ASP A 42 -19.98 -7.38 0.43
N SER A 43 -21.16 -7.42 -0.18
CA SER A 43 -21.37 -8.15 -1.43
C SER A 43 -20.74 -7.42 -2.63
N TYR A 44 -20.42 -6.13 -2.47
CA TYR A 44 -19.81 -5.28 -3.47
C TYR A 44 -18.33 -5.03 -3.15
N ILE A 45 -17.46 -5.86 -3.72
CA ILE A 45 -16.09 -5.43 -4.00
C ILE A 45 -16.16 -4.72 -5.34
N HIS A 46 -15.41 -3.62 -5.52
CA HIS A 46 -15.12 -3.13 -6.86
C HIS A 46 -14.62 -4.32 -7.68
N GLN A 47 -15.44 -4.82 -8.61
CA GLN A 47 -15.11 -6.05 -9.31
C GLN A 47 -13.80 -5.80 -10.06
N TRP A 48 -12.79 -6.56 -9.70
CA TRP A 48 -11.54 -6.60 -10.45
C TRP A 48 -11.91 -6.99 -11.88
N PRO A 49 -11.26 -6.41 -12.91
CA PRO A 49 -11.60 -6.74 -14.29
C PRO A 49 -11.60 -8.25 -14.48
N LYS A 50 -12.70 -8.81 -15.04
CA LYS A 50 -12.87 -10.25 -15.27
C LYS A 50 -11.69 -10.85 -16.05
N GLU A 51 -11.06 -10.02 -16.87
CA GLU A 51 -9.86 -10.29 -17.63
C GLU A 51 -8.79 -9.22 -17.34
N ALA A 52 -8.20 -9.22 -16.14
CA ALA A 52 -6.90 -8.60 -15.95
C ALA A 52 -5.84 -9.54 -16.55
N PRO A 53 -5.13 -9.17 -17.64
CA PRO A 53 -4.05 -10.00 -18.15
C PRO A 53 -2.98 -10.19 -17.05
N PHE A 54 -2.44 -11.41 -16.95
CA PHE A 54 -1.42 -11.82 -15.96
C PHE A 54 -0.08 -11.07 -16.11
N LEU A 55 0.04 -10.27 -17.16
CA LEU A 55 1.09 -9.29 -17.41
C LEU A 55 0.42 -7.94 -17.68
N PRO A 56 1.04 -6.81 -17.29
CA PRO A 56 0.57 -5.50 -17.58
C PRO A 56 0.62 -5.42 -19.08
N THR A 57 -0.56 -5.48 -19.64
CA THR A 57 -0.72 -4.99 -20.98
C THR A 57 -1.11 -3.54 -20.70
N PRO A 58 -0.14 -2.59 -20.72
CA PRO A 58 -0.55 -1.21 -20.85
C PRO A 58 -1.55 -1.12 -22.01
N PRO A 59 -2.47 -0.14 -21.99
CA PRO A 59 -3.51 -0.02 -23.02
C PRO A 59 -2.95 -0.14 -24.45
N ASP A 60 -1.69 0.25 -24.63
CA ASP A 60 -0.87 0.00 -25.80
C ASP A 60 0.46 -0.71 -25.42
N ALA A 61 0.76 -1.82 -26.10
CA ALA A 61 2.00 -2.58 -25.93
C ALA A 61 3.27 -1.77 -26.21
N SER A 62 3.18 -0.67 -26.99
CA SER A 62 4.28 0.25 -27.28
C SER A 62 4.82 0.98 -26.04
N LEU A 63 3.99 1.13 -25.00
CA LEU A 63 4.34 1.85 -23.76
C LEU A 63 5.21 1.02 -22.82
N ARG A 64 5.34 -0.28 -23.09
CA ARG A 64 6.12 -1.22 -22.28
C ARG A 64 7.59 -1.17 -22.67
N ASN A 65 8.45 -0.93 -21.68
CA ASN A 65 9.90 -1.08 -21.85
C ASN A 65 10.48 -2.06 -20.80
N SER A 66 11.74 -2.42 -20.99
CA SER A 66 12.53 -3.29 -20.11
C SER A 66 13.56 -2.53 -19.30
N LEU A 67 13.35 -1.22 -19.07
CA LEU A 67 14.37 -0.35 -18.45
C LEU A 67 14.71 -0.78 -17.02
N LEU A 68 13.73 -1.20 -16.22
CA LEU A 68 14.01 -1.72 -14.87
C LEU A 68 14.87 -2.98 -14.95
N GLN A 69 14.53 -3.91 -15.85
CA GLN A 69 15.30 -5.14 -16.02
C GLN A 69 16.72 -4.88 -16.52
N GLN A 70 16.94 -3.86 -17.35
CA GLN A 70 18.22 -3.57 -17.98
C GLN A 70 19.14 -2.70 -17.13
N TYR A 71 18.59 -1.71 -16.43
CA TYR A 71 19.36 -0.61 -15.84
C TYR A 71 19.18 -0.45 -14.32
N ALA A 72 18.21 -1.12 -13.69
CA ALA A 72 18.10 -1.05 -12.23
C ALA A 72 19.36 -1.61 -11.57
N VAL A 73 19.80 -0.93 -10.51
CA VAL A 73 20.93 -1.31 -9.66
C VAL A 73 20.38 -1.41 -8.24
N ARG A 74 20.72 -2.49 -7.52
CA ARG A 74 20.30 -2.67 -6.13
C ARG A 74 21.22 -1.89 -5.20
N LEU A 75 20.63 -1.08 -4.32
CA LEU A 75 21.37 -0.41 -3.26
C LEU A 75 21.27 -1.19 -1.93
N PHE A 76 22.41 -1.25 -1.25
CA PHE A 76 22.56 -1.78 0.13
C PHE A 76 22.11 -3.22 0.34
N GLU A 77 22.20 -4.06 -0.69
CA GLU A 77 21.85 -5.48 -0.61
C GLU A 77 22.55 -6.16 0.58
N GLY A 78 21.78 -6.93 1.36
CA GLY A 78 22.23 -7.57 2.59
C GLY A 78 22.35 -6.65 3.81
N GLN A 79 22.24 -5.33 3.64
CA GLN A 79 22.43 -4.34 4.72
C GLN A 79 21.12 -3.75 5.23
N LEU A 80 20.14 -3.53 4.34
CA LEU A 80 18.82 -3.02 4.67
C LEU A 80 17.73 -4.07 4.43
N HIS A 81 16.60 -3.94 5.11
CA HIS A 81 15.51 -4.91 5.03
C HIS A 81 14.16 -4.25 4.73
N ASN A 82 13.62 -4.57 3.54
CA ASN A 82 12.28 -4.18 3.07
C ASN A 82 12.00 -2.68 3.27
N VAL A 83 12.86 -1.80 2.75
CA VAL A 83 12.61 -0.35 2.79
C VAL A 83 11.50 -0.02 1.78
N GLU A 84 10.32 0.36 2.27
CA GLU A 84 9.14 0.56 1.40
C GLU A 84 9.04 1.96 0.80
N THR A 85 9.66 2.94 1.45
CA THR A 85 9.66 4.34 1.03
C THR A 85 11.09 4.86 1.00
N VAL A 86 11.37 5.70 0.00
CA VAL A 86 12.67 6.35 -0.18
C VAL A 86 12.43 7.85 -0.20
N THR A 87 12.94 8.54 0.80
CA THR A 87 12.93 9.99 0.81
C THR A 87 14.30 10.49 0.38
N VAL A 88 14.31 11.36 -0.63
CA VAL A 88 15.53 11.98 -1.16
C VAL A 88 15.55 13.45 -0.78
N GLU A 89 16.61 13.90 -0.13
CA GLU A 89 16.84 15.31 0.16
C GLU A 89 17.26 16.05 -1.11
N ALA A 90 16.45 17.01 -1.55
CA ALA A 90 16.64 17.66 -2.85
C ALA A 90 17.98 18.43 -2.98
N SER A 91 18.52 18.97 -1.88
CA SER A 91 19.74 19.78 -1.91
C SER A 91 21.02 18.96 -1.98
N THR A 92 21.03 17.75 -1.43
CA THR A 92 22.24 16.94 -1.25
C THR A 92 22.18 15.58 -1.97
N GLY A 93 20.99 15.15 -2.38
CA GLY A 93 20.74 13.80 -2.86
C GLY A 93 20.76 12.73 -1.76
N ARG A 94 20.88 13.13 -0.48
CA ARG A 94 20.89 12.23 0.69
C ARG A 94 19.60 11.40 0.75
N LEU A 95 19.75 10.12 1.04
CA LEU A 95 18.63 9.18 1.20
C LEU A 95 18.31 8.96 2.66
N LEU A 96 17.02 8.94 2.98
CA LEU A 96 16.47 8.52 4.27
C LEU A 96 15.59 7.29 4.07
N LEU A 97 15.91 6.23 4.79
CA LEU A 97 15.54 4.85 4.47
C LEU A 97 15.00 4.14 5.73
N PRO A 98 13.70 4.29 6.06
CA PRO A 98 13.11 3.57 7.16
C PRO A 98 12.91 2.08 6.80
N ASP A 99 13.49 1.18 7.60
CA ASP A 99 13.43 -0.25 7.38
C ASP A 99 12.23 -0.93 8.09
N LYS A 100 12.13 -2.26 8.00
CA LYS A 100 11.03 -3.02 8.61
C LYS A 100 11.11 -3.23 10.11
N TRP A 101 12.25 -2.92 10.69
CA TRP A 101 12.53 -3.06 12.11
C TRP A 101 12.28 -1.76 12.87
N GLY A 102 12.01 -0.67 12.14
CA GLY A 102 11.78 0.65 12.69
C GLY A 102 13.06 1.46 12.83
N ASP A 103 14.16 1.02 12.21
CA ASP A 103 15.38 1.81 12.14
C ASP A 103 15.31 2.73 10.91
N VAL A 104 15.66 4.00 11.10
CA VAL A 104 15.76 4.99 10.01
C VAL A 104 17.23 5.12 9.65
N HIS A 105 17.59 4.67 8.45
CA HIS A 105 18.96 4.74 7.96
C HIS A 105 19.17 5.96 7.08
N GLU A 106 20.42 6.38 6.98
CA GLU A 106 20.86 7.50 6.14
C GLU A 106 21.91 7.00 5.14
N ALA A 107 21.81 7.42 3.89
CA ALA A 107 22.88 7.21 2.92
C ALA A 107 23.24 8.51 2.19
N LEU A 108 24.54 8.76 2.05
CA LEU A 108 25.08 9.94 1.41
C LEU A 108 25.48 9.63 -0.03
N GLN A 109 25.20 10.57 -0.93
CA GLN A 109 25.67 10.49 -2.31
C GLN A 109 27.15 10.88 -2.36
N LEU A 110 27.97 10.04 -2.98
CA LEU A 110 29.40 10.28 -3.22
C LEU A 110 29.61 11.06 -4.52
N ALA A 111 30.82 11.60 -4.72
CA ALA A 111 31.17 12.41 -5.89
C ALA A 111 31.06 11.65 -7.23
N ASP A 112 31.23 10.32 -7.21
CA ASP A 112 31.02 9.44 -8.38
C ASP A 112 29.54 9.10 -8.63
N GLY A 113 28.64 9.64 -7.79
CA GLY A 113 27.22 9.38 -7.83
C GLY A 113 26.79 8.04 -7.23
N SER A 114 27.70 7.25 -6.64
CA SER A 114 27.32 6.09 -5.83
C SER A 114 26.78 6.53 -4.47
N TYR A 115 26.27 5.58 -3.68
CA TYR A 115 25.73 5.87 -2.35
C TYR A 115 26.45 5.05 -1.28
N GLN A 116 26.75 5.73 -0.16
CA GLN A 116 27.33 5.10 1.02
C GLN A 116 26.35 5.14 2.18
N LEU A 117 26.02 3.97 2.71
CA LEU A 117 25.17 3.82 3.89
C LEU A 117 25.94 4.20 5.15
N ASN A 118 25.30 4.96 6.04
CA ASN A 118 25.82 5.18 7.38
C ASN A 118 25.72 3.87 8.19
N PRO A 119 26.81 3.36 8.79
CA PRO A 119 26.79 2.09 9.52
C PRO A 119 25.85 2.06 10.73
N LYS A 120 25.47 3.23 11.26
CA LYS A 120 24.54 3.35 12.37
C LYS A 120 23.25 4.01 11.89
N PRO A 121 22.08 3.50 12.30
CA PRO A 121 20.83 4.17 12.00
C PRO A 121 20.79 5.55 12.65
N LEU A 122 20.17 6.50 11.96
CA LEU A 122 19.96 7.86 12.41
C LEU A 122 19.03 7.92 13.63
N ALA A 123 18.00 7.06 13.64
CA ALA A 123 17.04 6.94 14.73
C ALA A 123 16.41 5.55 14.76
N GLN A 124 15.94 5.16 15.94
CA GLN A 124 15.15 3.95 16.15
C GLN A 124 13.75 4.32 16.64
N LEU A 125 12.73 3.96 15.87
CA LEU A 125 11.34 4.35 16.09
C LEU A 125 10.59 3.40 17.05
N GLY A 126 11.21 2.29 17.43
CA GLY A 126 10.57 1.24 18.20
C GLY A 126 9.48 0.48 17.42
N PRO A 127 8.55 -0.22 18.11
CA PRO A 127 7.59 -1.10 17.46
C PRO A 127 6.70 -0.37 16.47
N GLY A 128 6.72 -0.78 15.22
CA GLY A 128 5.93 -0.16 14.16
C GLY A 128 6.46 -0.56 12.79
N ARG A 129 5.91 0.06 11.76
CA ARG A 129 6.36 -0.11 10.38
C ARG A 129 6.04 1.17 9.63
N VAL A 130 7.07 1.84 9.14
CA VAL A 130 6.91 3.02 8.29
C VAL A 130 6.71 2.58 6.85
N LEU A 131 5.69 3.14 6.20
CA LEU A 131 5.34 2.82 4.80
C LEU A 131 5.51 4.00 3.85
N GLY A 132 5.40 5.23 4.36
CA GLY A 132 5.56 6.45 3.58
C GLY A 132 6.30 7.50 4.38
N SER A 133 7.11 8.31 3.68
CA SER A 133 7.92 9.34 4.30
C SER A 133 8.22 10.50 3.34
N LYS A 134 8.29 11.72 3.88
CA LYS A 134 8.64 12.93 3.13
C LYS A 134 9.36 13.94 4.03
N LEU A 135 10.26 14.73 3.47
CA LEU A 135 10.88 15.85 4.18
C LEU A 135 9.93 17.05 4.23
N ASP A 136 9.80 17.66 5.40
CA ASP A 136 9.19 18.98 5.52
C ASP A 136 10.18 20.10 5.16
N ALA A 137 9.69 21.35 5.15
CA ALA A 137 10.48 22.52 4.76
C ALA A 137 11.69 22.77 5.67
N ASP A 138 11.65 22.26 6.90
CA ASP A 138 12.73 22.39 7.89
C ASP A 138 13.73 21.22 7.81
N GLY A 139 13.56 20.32 6.84
CA GLY A 139 14.40 19.13 6.66
C GLY A 139 14.12 18.02 7.67
N ASN A 140 13.01 18.06 8.41
CA ASN A 140 12.62 16.93 9.25
C ASN A 140 11.91 15.87 8.42
N LEU A 141 12.12 14.59 8.77
CA LEU A 141 11.47 13.47 8.11
C LEU A 141 10.09 13.22 8.74
N VAL A 142 9.04 13.52 8.00
CA VAL A 142 7.67 13.15 8.35
C VAL A 142 7.40 11.74 7.85
N MET A 143 6.81 10.89 8.69
CA MET A 143 6.61 9.47 8.41
C MET A 143 5.21 9.01 8.79
N CYS A 144 4.68 8.08 7.99
CA CYS A 144 3.47 7.34 8.28
C CYS A 144 3.83 5.95 8.82
N ASP A 145 3.49 5.71 10.08
CA ASP A 145 3.68 4.44 10.79
C ASP A 145 2.33 3.74 10.99
N VAL A 146 2.26 2.46 10.62
CA VAL A 146 1.00 1.68 10.65
C VAL A 146 0.37 1.53 12.04
N LEU A 147 1.15 1.67 13.11
CA LEU A 147 0.66 1.57 14.49
C LEU A 147 0.57 2.93 15.17
N LYS A 148 1.50 3.82 14.86
CA LYS A 148 1.67 5.09 15.59
C LYS A 148 0.99 6.27 14.90
N GLY A 149 0.55 6.13 13.65
CA GLY A 149 0.00 7.23 12.87
C GLY A 149 1.12 8.10 12.28
N LEU A 150 1.03 9.42 12.46
CA LEU A 150 1.97 10.38 11.89
C LEU A 150 3.11 10.69 12.87
N LEU A 151 4.34 10.53 12.40
CA LEU A 151 5.57 10.82 13.14
C LEU A 151 6.38 11.91 12.44
N ARG A 152 7.23 12.61 13.20
CA ARG A 152 8.26 13.52 12.69
C ARG A 152 9.58 13.18 13.37
N LEU A 153 10.62 13.01 12.57
CA LEU A 153 12.00 12.81 13.02
C LEU A 153 12.81 14.06 12.67
N ASN A 154 13.42 14.68 13.67
CA ASN A 154 14.44 15.69 13.44
C ASN A 154 15.72 15.00 12.96
N THR A 155 16.11 15.25 11.72
CA THR A 155 17.25 14.54 11.10
C THR A 155 18.61 14.95 11.65
N SER A 156 18.69 16.04 12.41
CA SER A 156 19.95 16.54 12.98
C SER A 156 20.19 16.02 14.38
N SER A 157 19.13 15.89 15.19
CA SER A 157 19.22 15.43 16.58
C SER A 157 18.84 13.96 16.78
N GLY A 158 18.18 13.35 15.80
CA GLY A 158 17.60 12.00 15.96
C GLY A 158 16.30 11.98 16.78
N ALA A 159 15.79 13.13 17.22
CA ALA A 159 14.61 13.19 18.07
C ALA A 159 13.32 12.87 17.29
N VAL A 160 12.52 11.96 17.83
CA VAL A 160 11.25 11.51 17.23
C VAL A 160 10.08 12.07 18.01
N GLN A 161 9.13 12.67 17.31
CA GLN A 161 7.87 13.20 17.84
C GLN A 161 6.69 12.50 17.15
N GLN A 162 5.68 12.10 17.93
CA GLN A 162 4.40 11.68 17.39
C GLN A 162 3.52 12.92 17.15
N LEU A 163 3.11 13.15 15.90
CA LEU A 163 2.28 14.29 15.51
C LEU A 163 0.79 13.97 15.65
N ALA A 164 0.37 12.78 15.22
CA ALA A 164 -1.03 12.36 15.25
C ALA A 164 -1.18 10.86 15.41
N SER A 165 -1.95 10.43 16.41
CA SER A 165 -2.34 9.02 16.63
C SER A 165 -3.85 8.80 16.64
N ARG A 166 -4.62 9.89 16.65
CA ARG A 166 -6.08 9.90 16.69
C ARG A 166 -6.62 11.04 15.84
N ILE A 167 -7.82 10.83 15.31
CA ILE A 167 -8.60 11.89 14.68
C ILE A 167 -9.09 12.84 15.79
N SER A 168 -8.99 14.14 15.55
CA SER A 168 -9.45 15.15 16.49
C SER A 168 -10.94 15.05 16.75
N THR A 169 -11.37 15.35 17.99
CA THR A 169 -12.80 15.39 18.36
C THR A 169 -13.60 16.46 17.61
N SER A 170 -12.91 17.43 17.02
CA SER A 170 -13.48 18.45 16.14
C SER A 170 -13.71 17.98 14.70
N SER A 171 -13.24 16.78 14.32
CA SER A 171 -13.51 16.19 13.00
C SER A 171 -14.98 15.83 12.86
N ALA A 172 -15.58 16.13 11.71
CA ALA A 172 -16.96 15.75 11.41
C ALA A 172 -17.14 14.22 11.29
N GLU A 173 -16.10 13.53 10.83
CA GLU A 173 -16.06 12.07 10.70
C GLU A 173 -14.99 11.48 11.63
N GLY A 174 -15.31 10.35 12.27
CA GLY A 174 -14.42 9.60 13.15
C GLY A 174 -13.86 10.35 14.38
N PRO A 175 -14.62 11.21 15.08
CA PRO A 175 -14.09 12.01 16.18
C PRO A 175 -13.51 11.13 17.30
N GLY A 176 -12.23 11.30 17.61
CA GLY A 176 -11.51 10.55 18.64
C GLY A 176 -11.07 9.14 18.25
N GLU A 177 -11.42 8.68 17.04
CA GLU A 177 -11.01 7.36 16.54
C GLU A 177 -9.49 7.27 16.41
N PRO A 178 -8.90 6.09 16.67
CA PRO A 178 -7.49 5.85 16.42
C PRO A 178 -7.17 5.88 14.93
N ILE A 179 -5.97 6.37 14.62
CA ILE A 179 -5.40 6.31 13.28
C ILE A 179 -4.61 5.01 13.20
N PHE A 180 -5.15 4.06 12.43
CA PHE A 180 -4.46 2.83 12.09
C PHE A 180 -3.98 2.87 10.65
N TYR A 181 -2.89 2.17 10.39
CA TYR A 181 -2.40 1.92 9.04
C TYR A 181 -2.15 3.20 8.24
N ALA A 182 -1.47 4.17 8.86
CA ALA A 182 -0.98 5.33 8.15
C ALA A 182 0.03 4.87 7.09
N ASN A 183 -0.16 5.27 5.83
CA ASN A 183 0.57 4.67 4.71
C ASN A 183 1.35 5.70 3.89
N GLY A 184 0.72 6.39 2.94
CA GLY A 184 1.35 7.43 2.12
C GLY A 184 1.05 8.84 2.63
N LEU A 185 1.93 9.80 2.35
CA LEU A 185 1.72 11.21 2.68
C LEU A 185 2.26 12.19 1.65
N ASP A 186 1.69 13.38 1.66
CA ASP A 186 2.25 14.57 1.03
C ASP A 186 2.11 15.80 1.95
N ILE A 187 2.96 16.80 1.74
CA ILE A 187 3.05 18.00 2.56
C ILE A 187 2.71 19.21 1.69
N ALA A 188 1.70 19.96 2.09
CA ALA A 188 1.28 21.18 1.44
C ALA A 188 2.28 22.33 1.66
N PRO A 189 2.31 23.35 0.80
CA PRO A 189 3.18 24.52 0.98
C PRO A 189 2.98 25.25 2.32
N ASN A 190 1.77 25.18 2.90
CA ASN A 190 1.47 25.77 4.21
C ASN A 190 1.86 24.86 5.40
N GLY A 191 2.52 23.73 5.14
CA GLY A 191 2.94 22.75 6.15
C GLY A 191 1.86 21.77 6.60
N SER A 192 0.62 21.87 6.09
CA SER A 192 -0.41 20.84 6.36
C SER A 192 0.00 19.51 5.73
N ILE A 193 -0.21 18.42 6.44
CA ILE A 193 0.23 17.09 6.02
C ILE A 193 -1.00 16.26 5.66
N TYR A 194 -1.13 15.90 4.39
CA TYR A 194 -2.17 15.00 3.90
C TYR A 194 -1.64 13.59 3.89
N PHE A 195 -2.36 12.63 4.46
CA PHE A 195 -1.89 11.25 4.53
C PHE A 195 -3.04 10.26 4.54
N SER A 196 -2.78 9.06 4.06
CA SER A 196 -3.76 7.99 4.02
C SER A 196 -3.77 7.15 5.30
N SER A 197 -4.93 6.60 5.62
CA SER A 197 -5.15 5.52 6.58
C SER A 197 -5.80 4.38 5.79
N SER A 198 -5.01 3.37 5.38
CA SER A 198 -5.42 2.40 4.34
C SER A 198 -6.53 1.45 4.79
N THR A 199 -6.53 1.09 6.07
CA THR A 199 -7.49 0.16 6.67
C THR A 199 -7.52 0.36 8.18
N ASP A 200 -8.60 -0.07 8.82
CA ASP A 200 -8.76 -0.18 10.28
C ASP A 200 -8.23 -1.52 10.84
N ILE A 201 -7.69 -2.41 9.99
CA ILE A 201 -7.08 -3.68 10.40
C ILE A 201 -5.61 -3.48 10.77
N LEU A 202 -5.27 -3.67 12.05
CA LEU A 202 -3.89 -3.60 12.51
C LEU A 202 -3.06 -4.81 12.04
N PRO A 203 -1.79 -4.60 11.62
CA PRO A 203 -0.90 -5.69 11.29
C PRO A 203 -0.50 -6.46 12.54
N ALA A 204 -0.55 -7.79 12.45
CA ALA A 204 -0.09 -8.66 13.51
C ALA A 204 1.45 -8.65 13.57
N ARG A 205 2.00 -8.74 14.78
CA ARG A 205 3.44 -8.94 14.94
C ARG A 205 3.80 -10.39 14.59
N ALA A 206 4.66 -10.55 13.58
CA ALA A 206 5.18 -11.85 13.17
C ALA A 206 6.15 -12.40 14.21
N ARG A 207 6.40 -13.71 14.17
CA ARG A 207 7.41 -14.38 15.03
C ARG A 207 8.82 -13.81 14.85
N THR A 208 9.11 -13.26 13.67
CA THR A 208 10.37 -12.59 13.35
C THR A 208 10.52 -11.24 14.05
N GLY A 209 9.45 -10.71 14.68
CA GLY A 209 9.45 -9.42 15.39
C GLY A 209 8.90 -8.25 14.58
N SER A 210 8.80 -8.39 13.25
CA SER A 210 8.27 -7.38 12.32
C SER A 210 6.73 -7.39 12.27
N TYR A 211 6.13 -6.33 11.73
CA TYR A 211 4.68 -6.23 11.55
C TYR A 211 4.27 -6.69 10.15
N ASP A 212 3.35 -7.66 10.08
CA ASP A 212 2.90 -8.28 8.83
C ASP A 212 1.82 -7.42 8.15
N THR A 213 2.29 -6.40 7.43
CA THR A 213 1.46 -5.46 6.68
C THR A 213 0.73 -6.14 5.53
N GLY A 214 1.41 -7.02 4.78
CA GLY A 214 0.82 -7.76 3.67
C GLY A 214 -0.36 -8.64 4.10
N PHE A 215 -0.31 -9.27 5.28
CA PHE A 215 -1.44 -10.03 5.80
C PHE A 215 -2.63 -9.14 6.16
N ALA A 216 -2.40 -7.98 6.77
CA ALA A 216 -3.46 -7.03 7.10
C ALA A 216 -4.11 -6.44 5.84
N TRP A 217 -3.33 -6.11 4.81
CA TRP A 217 -3.85 -5.75 3.48
C TRP A 217 -4.73 -6.88 2.91
N ALA A 218 -4.21 -8.11 2.88
CA ALA A 218 -4.98 -9.24 2.34
C ALA A 218 -6.31 -9.45 3.08
N LEU A 219 -6.33 -9.31 4.42
CA LEU A 219 -7.57 -9.36 5.19
C LEU A 219 -8.52 -8.23 4.82
N ASN A 220 -8.02 -7.02 4.56
CA ASN A 220 -8.85 -5.92 4.06
C ASN A 220 -9.50 -6.28 2.73
N SER A 221 -8.72 -6.78 1.77
CA SER A 221 -9.22 -7.20 0.46
C SER A 221 -10.25 -8.32 0.58
N PHE A 222 -10.05 -9.28 1.49
CA PHE A 222 -11.02 -10.35 1.75
C PHE A 222 -12.28 -9.83 2.46
N ARG A 223 -12.15 -8.87 3.36
CA ARG A 223 -13.30 -8.18 3.95
C ARG A 223 -14.10 -7.43 2.87
N GLY A 224 -13.41 -6.85 1.90
CA GLY A 224 -13.99 -6.11 0.78
C GLY A 224 -14.70 -4.82 1.18
N LEU A 225 -14.36 -4.26 2.34
CA LEU A 225 -14.92 -3.02 2.85
C LEU A 225 -14.03 -1.84 2.42
N PRO A 226 -14.60 -0.74 1.89
CA PRO A 226 -13.85 0.47 1.59
C PRO A 226 -13.54 1.28 2.86
N ALA A 227 -12.72 0.70 3.76
CA ALA A 227 -12.38 1.31 5.05
C ALA A 227 -11.27 2.37 4.97
N GLY A 228 -10.67 2.56 3.80
CA GLY A 228 -9.59 3.53 3.59
C GLY A 228 -10.07 4.97 3.72
N ARG A 229 -9.21 5.82 4.28
CA ARG A 229 -9.45 7.25 4.51
C ARG A 229 -8.23 8.08 4.11
N VAL A 230 -8.46 9.35 3.82
CA VAL A 230 -7.43 10.37 3.72
C VAL A 230 -7.67 11.42 4.78
N LEU A 231 -6.63 11.75 5.50
CA LEU A 231 -6.61 12.65 6.64
C LEU A 231 -5.74 13.87 6.32
N VAL A 232 -5.98 14.97 7.03
CA VAL A 232 -5.10 16.13 7.06
C VAL A 232 -4.71 16.45 8.48
N TYR A 233 -3.42 16.66 8.73
CA TYR A 233 -2.88 17.19 9.97
C TYR A 233 -2.48 18.65 9.78
N HIS A 234 -3.00 19.51 10.66
CA HIS A 234 -2.68 20.94 10.68
C HIS A 234 -1.66 21.23 11.78
N PRO A 235 -0.40 21.58 11.45
CA PRO A 235 0.65 21.76 12.45
C PRO A 235 0.39 22.90 13.43
N HIS A 236 -0.29 23.97 13.00
CA HIS A 236 -0.58 25.13 13.85
C HIS A 236 -1.59 24.84 14.95
N THR A 237 -2.62 24.05 14.65
CA THR A 237 -3.70 23.72 15.60
C THR A 237 -3.52 22.33 16.22
N GLN A 238 -2.56 21.56 15.70
CA GLN A 238 -2.33 20.15 16.02
C GLN A 238 -3.59 19.30 15.88
N GLN A 239 -4.49 19.69 14.97
CA GLN A 239 -5.73 18.96 14.70
C GLN A 239 -5.53 18.02 13.51
N THR A 240 -6.14 16.84 13.61
CA THR A 240 -6.22 15.87 12.51
C THR A 240 -7.67 15.67 12.11
N HIS A 241 -8.01 15.88 10.84
CA HIS A 241 -9.38 15.75 10.33
C HIS A 241 -9.43 14.76 9.17
N VAL A 242 -10.58 14.09 9.01
CA VAL A 242 -10.86 13.28 7.83
C VAL A 242 -11.22 14.22 6.67
N VAL A 243 -10.52 14.06 5.55
CA VAL A 243 -10.77 14.83 4.32
C VAL A 243 -11.71 14.07 3.39
N ALA A 244 -11.48 12.76 3.25
CA ALA A 244 -12.30 11.86 2.45
C ALA A 244 -12.20 10.44 2.99
N SER A 245 -13.26 9.67 2.80
CA SER A 245 -13.38 8.29 3.28
C SER A 245 -14.04 7.40 2.21
N GLY A 246 -14.12 6.09 2.49
CA GLY A 246 -14.76 5.15 1.58
C GLY A 246 -13.86 4.74 0.42
N PHE A 247 -12.56 4.52 0.68
CA PHE A 247 -11.58 4.02 -0.29
C PHE A 247 -11.31 2.52 -0.11
N TYR A 248 -11.17 1.79 -1.21
CA TYR A 248 -10.70 0.41 -1.24
C TYR A 248 -9.17 0.37 -1.09
N TYR A 249 -8.72 0.44 0.17
CA TYR A 249 -7.32 0.51 0.57
C TYR A 249 -6.60 1.74 -0.02
N SER A 250 -6.75 2.89 0.65
CA SER A 250 -6.08 4.13 0.27
C SER A 250 -4.59 4.06 0.58
N ASP A 251 -3.75 4.07 -0.45
CA ASP A 251 -2.30 3.88 -0.33
C ASP A 251 -1.57 5.22 -0.56
N GLY A 252 -0.89 5.43 -1.69
CA GLY A 252 -0.23 6.68 -2.02
C GLY A 252 -1.17 7.89 -2.07
N VAL A 253 -0.70 9.03 -1.55
CA VAL A 253 -1.37 10.34 -1.58
C VAL A 253 -0.42 11.36 -2.18
N LEU A 254 -0.93 12.21 -3.08
CA LEU A 254 -0.17 13.31 -3.67
C LEU A 254 -1.07 14.55 -3.78
N LEU A 255 -0.57 15.69 -3.32
CA LEU A 255 -1.23 16.98 -3.47
C LEU A 255 -0.87 17.61 -4.81
N ALA A 256 -1.88 18.16 -5.49
CA ALA A 256 -1.68 18.97 -6.68
C ALA A 256 -0.86 20.22 -6.36
N ASP A 257 -0.10 20.74 -7.33
CA ASP A 257 0.77 21.90 -7.13
C ASP A 257 0.00 23.16 -6.67
N ASP A 258 -1.20 23.33 -7.19
CA ASP A 258 -2.11 24.43 -6.82
C ASP A 258 -2.94 24.13 -5.55
N SER A 259 -2.71 22.99 -4.91
CA SER A 259 -3.45 22.50 -3.74
C SER A 259 -4.98 22.37 -3.96
N SER A 260 -5.45 22.33 -5.21
CA SER A 260 -6.89 22.26 -5.53
C SER A 260 -7.50 20.88 -5.30
N HIS A 261 -6.69 19.82 -5.37
CA HIS A 261 -7.12 18.44 -5.22
C HIS A 261 -5.99 17.54 -4.71
N LEU A 262 -6.39 16.39 -4.15
CA LEU A 262 -5.51 15.26 -3.85
C LEU A 262 -5.69 14.18 -4.91
N LEU A 263 -4.60 13.49 -5.19
CA LEU A 263 -4.62 12.21 -5.86
C LEU A 263 -4.42 11.11 -4.81
N VAL A 264 -5.24 10.06 -4.91
CA VAL A 264 -5.28 8.97 -3.93
C VAL A 264 -5.28 7.66 -4.67
N VAL A 265 -4.33 6.79 -4.36
CA VAL A 265 -4.28 5.43 -4.91
C VAL A 265 -5.26 4.55 -4.15
N GLU A 266 -6.13 3.85 -4.87
CA GLU A 266 -6.94 2.76 -4.32
C GLU A 266 -6.40 1.42 -4.82
N THR A 267 -5.64 0.75 -3.96
CA THR A 267 -4.93 -0.49 -4.31
C THR A 267 -5.90 -1.61 -4.69
N ASP A 268 -6.92 -1.84 -3.86
CA ASP A 268 -7.89 -2.92 -4.06
C ASP A 268 -8.88 -2.62 -5.22
N ALA A 269 -8.93 -1.37 -5.70
CA ALA A 269 -9.74 -0.95 -6.85
C ALA A 269 -8.92 -0.68 -8.13
N LEU A 270 -7.60 -0.89 -8.11
CA LEU A 270 -6.71 -0.76 -9.26
C LEU A 270 -6.83 0.60 -9.96
N ARG A 271 -6.87 1.70 -9.19
CA ARG A 271 -7.11 3.05 -9.75
C ARG A 271 -6.45 4.16 -8.93
N VAL A 272 -6.33 5.33 -9.55
CA VAL A 272 -6.03 6.59 -8.88
C VAL A 272 -7.26 7.48 -8.95
N MET A 273 -7.68 7.98 -7.79
CA MET A 273 -8.79 8.90 -7.62
C MET A 273 -8.28 10.33 -7.49
N LYS A 274 -9.04 11.28 -8.01
CA LYS A 274 -8.93 12.70 -7.71
C LYS A 274 -9.98 13.08 -6.68
N VAL A 275 -9.58 13.77 -5.62
CA VAL A 275 -10.43 14.29 -4.54
C VAL A 275 -10.28 15.80 -4.50
N TRP A 276 -11.34 16.52 -4.88
CA TRP A 276 -11.32 17.98 -4.94
C TRP A 276 -11.38 18.59 -3.54
N LEU A 277 -10.41 19.44 -3.21
CA LEU A 277 -10.30 20.13 -1.92
C LEU A 277 -10.94 21.52 -1.95
N ALA A 278 -11.00 22.14 -3.12
CA ALA A 278 -11.47 23.51 -3.30
C ALA A 278 -12.29 23.70 -4.59
N GLY A 279 -12.91 24.86 -4.73
CA GLY A 279 -13.76 25.23 -5.87
C GLY A 279 -15.13 24.55 -5.87
N ASP A 280 -15.87 24.68 -6.97
CA ASP A 280 -17.26 24.20 -7.09
C ASP A 280 -17.41 22.68 -6.95
N LYS A 281 -16.30 21.94 -7.13
CA LYS A 281 -16.23 20.49 -6.98
C LYS A 281 -15.76 20.05 -5.59
N ALA A 282 -15.49 20.95 -4.65
CA ALA A 282 -14.96 20.60 -3.33
C ALA A 282 -15.78 19.47 -2.65
N GLY A 283 -15.08 18.46 -2.14
CA GLY A 283 -15.67 17.25 -1.55
C GLY A 283 -16.08 16.16 -2.56
N GLN A 284 -16.07 16.45 -3.87
CA GLN A 284 -16.34 15.45 -4.90
C GLN A 284 -15.09 14.63 -5.24
N ARG A 285 -15.32 13.42 -5.77
CA ARG A 285 -14.28 12.51 -6.24
C ARG A 285 -14.53 12.04 -7.66
N GLU A 286 -13.48 11.90 -8.46
CA GLU A 286 -13.53 11.36 -9.82
C GLU A 286 -12.35 10.41 -10.07
N VAL A 287 -12.51 9.44 -10.97
CA VAL A 287 -11.41 8.54 -11.35
C VAL A 287 -10.46 9.31 -12.26
N LEU A 288 -9.19 9.41 -11.89
CA LEU A 288 -8.15 9.96 -12.78
C LEU A 288 -7.72 8.90 -13.80
N VAL A 289 -7.29 7.75 -13.31
CA VAL A 289 -6.91 6.59 -14.13
C VAL A 289 -7.40 5.32 -13.44
N GLY A 290 -8.05 4.43 -14.19
CA GLY A 290 -8.59 3.17 -13.70
C GLY A 290 -8.02 1.97 -14.43
N SER A 291 -8.41 0.77 -13.98
CA SER A 291 -8.02 -0.50 -14.60
C SER A 291 -6.50 -0.67 -14.71
N LEU A 292 -5.79 -0.26 -13.67
CA LEU A 292 -4.34 -0.41 -13.60
C LEU A 292 -3.95 -1.89 -13.65
N PRO A 293 -2.84 -2.23 -14.30
CA PRO A 293 -2.51 -3.61 -14.62
C PRO A 293 -1.96 -4.46 -13.45
N GLY A 294 -1.72 -3.83 -12.30
CA GLY A 294 -1.29 -4.46 -11.07
C GLY A 294 -1.71 -3.61 -9.88
N LEU A 295 -1.40 -4.08 -8.67
CA LEU A 295 -1.76 -3.38 -7.45
C LEU A 295 -0.97 -2.08 -7.32
N PRO A 296 -1.61 -0.90 -7.48
CA PRO A 296 -0.92 0.36 -7.32
C PRO A 296 -0.64 0.63 -5.83
N ALA A 297 0.47 1.30 -5.54
CA ALA A 297 0.89 1.65 -4.19
C ALA A 297 1.27 3.13 -4.09
N GLY A 298 2.57 3.43 -4.04
CA GLY A 298 3.09 4.79 -3.98
C GLY A 298 2.73 5.65 -5.19
N LEU A 299 2.59 6.95 -4.90
CA LEU A 299 2.31 8.00 -5.86
C LEU A 299 3.29 9.15 -5.61
N SER A 300 3.97 9.61 -6.66
CA SER A 300 4.91 10.73 -6.55
C SER A 300 4.90 11.60 -7.80
N ARG A 301 5.52 12.77 -7.70
CA ARG A 301 5.64 13.69 -8.82
C ARG A 301 6.86 13.36 -9.66
N ALA A 302 6.68 13.37 -10.98
CA ALA A 302 7.77 13.34 -11.93
C ALA A 302 8.33 14.76 -12.16
N SER A 303 9.57 14.85 -12.63
CA SER A 303 10.23 16.14 -12.89
C SER A 303 9.59 16.96 -14.01
N ASP A 304 8.78 16.34 -14.86
CA ASP A 304 8.12 16.95 -16.02
C ASP A 304 6.63 17.24 -15.82
N GLY A 305 6.17 17.30 -14.55
CA GLY A 305 4.79 17.62 -14.20
C GLY A 305 3.79 16.45 -14.29
N ASN A 306 4.27 15.26 -14.69
CA ASN A 306 3.49 14.03 -14.63
C ASN A 306 3.62 13.35 -13.26
N TYR A 307 3.01 12.17 -13.11
CA TYR A 307 3.03 11.39 -11.87
C TYR A 307 3.64 10.01 -12.08
N TRP A 308 4.43 9.55 -11.12
CA TRP A 308 4.85 8.16 -11.02
C TRP A 308 3.89 7.39 -10.12
N VAL A 309 3.41 6.25 -10.59
CA VAL A 309 2.59 5.30 -9.83
C VAL A 309 3.34 3.98 -9.74
N SER A 310 3.82 3.60 -8.56
CA SER A 310 4.49 2.33 -8.36
C SER A 310 3.49 1.19 -8.20
N MET A 311 3.88 -0.03 -8.60
CA MET A 311 3.06 -1.23 -8.44
C MET A 311 3.80 -2.31 -7.66
N THR A 312 3.13 -2.83 -6.65
CA THR A 312 3.71 -3.86 -5.79
C THR A 312 3.76 -5.19 -6.51
N VAL A 313 2.62 -5.72 -6.94
CA VAL A 313 2.52 -7.06 -7.54
C VAL A 313 1.47 -7.10 -8.67
N PRO A 314 1.56 -8.10 -9.57
CA PRO A 314 0.49 -8.33 -10.54
C PRO A 314 -0.83 -8.65 -9.84
N VAL A 315 -1.93 -8.45 -10.55
CA VAL A 315 -3.25 -8.91 -10.11
C VAL A 315 -3.21 -10.42 -9.82
N PRO A 316 -3.44 -10.88 -8.57
CA PRO A 316 -3.40 -12.31 -8.26
C PRO A 316 -4.50 -13.06 -9.01
N PRO A 317 -4.26 -14.27 -9.56
CA PRO A 317 -5.30 -15.04 -10.25
C PRO A 317 -6.54 -15.32 -9.38
N ILE A 318 -6.33 -15.42 -8.06
CA ILE A 318 -7.42 -15.65 -7.10
C ILE A 318 -8.42 -14.50 -7.02
N SER A 319 -8.05 -13.29 -7.49
CA SER A 319 -8.92 -12.10 -7.53
C SER A 319 -10.26 -12.36 -8.22
N LYS A 320 -10.30 -13.22 -9.25
CA LYS A 320 -11.50 -13.62 -9.99
C LYS A 320 -12.57 -14.27 -9.09
N TYR A 321 -12.14 -14.89 -8.00
CA TYR A 321 -13.01 -15.59 -7.05
C TYR A 321 -13.35 -14.74 -5.82
N LEU A 322 -12.70 -13.58 -5.66
CA LEU A 322 -12.97 -12.69 -4.53
C LEU A 322 -14.36 -12.05 -4.61
N GLY A 323 -15.06 -12.08 -5.74
CA GLY A 323 -16.46 -11.64 -5.82
C GLY A 323 -17.41 -12.41 -4.89
N SER A 324 -17.08 -13.65 -4.50
CA SER A 324 -17.89 -14.42 -3.55
C SER A 324 -17.54 -14.09 -2.10
N VAL A 325 -18.55 -13.68 -1.32
CA VAL A 325 -18.42 -13.44 0.14
C VAL A 325 -17.91 -14.69 0.86
N LEU A 326 -18.47 -15.86 0.54
CA LEU A 326 -18.06 -17.10 1.19
C LEU A 326 -16.61 -17.45 0.87
N LEU A 327 -16.22 -17.42 -0.41
CA LEU A 327 -14.85 -17.80 -0.78
C LEU A 327 -13.83 -16.89 -0.09
N ARG A 328 -14.10 -15.58 0.00
CA ARG A 328 -13.26 -14.66 0.76
C ARG A 328 -13.17 -15.03 2.22
N ALA A 329 -14.28 -15.38 2.85
CA ALA A 329 -14.25 -15.83 4.22
C ALA A 329 -13.41 -17.11 4.37
N LEU A 330 -13.65 -18.13 3.55
CA LEU A 330 -12.86 -19.38 3.60
C LEU A 330 -11.36 -19.13 3.41
N ILE A 331 -10.98 -18.23 2.50
CA ILE A 331 -9.57 -17.83 2.28
C ILE A 331 -9.02 -17.07 3.48
N ALA A 332 -9.79 -16.15 4.08
CA ALA A 332 -9.39 -15.40 5.27
C ALA A 332 -9.14 -16.32 6.47
N TRP A 333 -9.94 -17.39 6.60
CA TRP A 333 -9.84 -18.42 7.65
C TRP A 333 -8.81 -19.52 7.35
N SER A 334 -8.31 -19.59 6.11
CA SER A 334 -7.36 -20.63 5.73
C SER A 334 -6.01 -20.45 6.44
N PRO A 335 -5.33 -21.55 6.78
CA PRO A 335 -3.95 -21.49 7.27
C PRO A 335 -3.06 -20.67 6.35
N ARG A 336 -2.21 -19.81 6.92
CA ARG A 336 -1.30 -18.95 6.13
C ARG A 336 -0.40 -19.75 5.18
N SER A 337 -0.04 -20.99 5.54
CA SER A 337 0.77 -21.89 4.73
C SER A 337 0.10 -22.36 3.44
N TRP A 338 -1.22 -22.21 3.31
CA TRP A 338 -1.96 -22.59 2.10
C TRP A 338 -2.02 -21.47 1.06
N ARG A 339 -1.52 -20.28 1.39
CA ARG A 339 -1.52 -19.17 0.44
C ARG A 339 -0.53 -19.46 -0.69
N PRO A 340 -0.94 -19.26 -1.96
CA PRO A 340 -0.02 -19.42 -3.07
C PRO A 340 1.13 -18.39 -2.96
N PRO A 341 2.31 -18.74 -3.48
CA PRO A 341 3.42 -17.78 -3.52
C PRO A 341 3.01 -16.56 -4.35
N VAL A 342 3.40 -15.38 -3.86
CA VAL A 342 3.14 -14.12 -4.57
C VAL A 342 4.13 -14.01 -5.71
N LYS A 343 3.62 -13.76 -6.92
CA LYS A 343 4.47 -13.49 -8.08
C LYS A 343 5.09 -12.11 -7.93
N VAL A 344 6.43 -12.05 -8.02
CA VAL A 344 7.21 -10.82 -7.99
C VAL A 344 7.35 -10.21 -9.39
N TRP A 345 7.42 -8.89 -9.44
CA TRP A 345 7.75 -8.11 -10.64
C TRP A 345 8.17 -6.68 -10.26
N GLY A 346 8.88 -5.98 -11.13
CA GLY A 346 9.08 -4.54 -10.97
C GLY A 346 8.16 -3.82 -11.93
N ALA A 347 7.28 -2.94 -11.46
CA ALA A 347 6.46 -2.12 -12.36
C ALA A 347 6.24 -0.71 -11.81
N VAL A 348 6.46 0.30 -12.65
CA VAL A 348 6.18 1.71 -12.35
C VAL A 348 5.57 2.37 -13.58
N LEU A 349 4.44 3.04 -13.42
CA LEU A 349 3.79 3.80 -14.48
C LEU A 349 4.10 5.29 -14.39
N LYS A 350 4.20 5.93 -15.54
CA LYS A 350 4.09 7.39 -15.67
C LYS A 350 2.69 7.75 -16.15
N VAL A 351 2.01 8.64 -15.45
CA VAL A 351 0.63 9.05 -15.72
C VAL A 351 0.54 10.57 -15.82
N SER A 352 -0.18 11.09 -16.81
CA SER A 352 -0.37 12.54 -16.97
C SER A 352 -1.43 13.11 -16.01
N PRO A 353 -1.51 14.44 -15.82
CA PRO A 353 -2.57 15.11 -15.06
C PRO A 353 -4.00 14.83 -15.56
N GLU A 354 -4.14 14.40 -16.80
CA GLU A 354 -5.41 14.00 -17.43
C GLU A 354 -5.69 12.49 -17.32
N GLY A 355 -4.81 11.73 -16.65
CA GLY A 355 -4.98 10.29 -16.42
C GLY A 355 -4.51 9.41 -17.58
N ARG A 356 -3.73 9.95 -18.52
CA ARG A 356 -3.17 9.16 -19.62
C ARG A 356 -1.92 8.42 -19.16
N ILE A 357 -1.85 7.12 -19.43
CA ILE A 357 -0.63 6.34 -19.19
C ILE A 357 0.38 6.69 -20.29
N LEU A 358 1.52 7.25 -19.89
CA LEU A 358 2.58 7.71 -20.80
C LEU A 358 3.72 6.70 -20.93
N GLN A 359 3.99 5.92 -19.88
CA GLN A 359 5.10 4.98 -19.85
C GLN A 359 4.87 3.87 -18.82
N LEU A 360 5.34 2.66 -19.13
CA LEU A 360 5.45 1.55 -18.18
C LEU A 360 6.90 1.06 -18.10
N LEU A 361 7.55 1.31 -16.96
CA LEU A 361 8.84 0.73 -16.61
C LEU A 361 8.60 -0.67 -16.03
N LEU A 362 9.24 -1.71 -16.57
CA LEU A 362 8.96 -3.10 -16.19
C LEU A 362 10.20 -3.97 -16.01
N ASP A 363 10.17 -4.81 -14.98
CA ASP A 363 10.98 -6.01 -14.78
C ASP A 363 10.03 -7.22 -14.60
N PRO A 364 9.70 -7.96 -15.68
CA PRO A 364 8.71 -9.03 -15.62
C PRO A 364 9.16 -10.24 -14.80
N THR A 365 10.47 -10.44 -14.62
CA THR A 365 11.02 -11.58 -13.88
C THR A 365 11.17 -11.27 -12.41
N GLY A 366 11.15 -9.98 -12.03
CA GLY A 366 11.45 -9.53 -10.68
C GLY A 366 12.92 -9.73 -10.30
N ALA A 367 13.80 -10.00 -11.28
CA ALA A 367 15.17 -10.40 -11.02
C ALA A 367 16.02 -9.24 -10.49
N ARG A 368 15.76 -8.00 -10.92
CA ARG A 368 16.42 -6.81 -10.38
C ARG A 368 15.51 -6.08 -9.39
N VAL A 369 14.26 -5.86 -9.80
CA VAL A 369 13.24 -5.16 -9.00
C VAL A 369 12.12 -6.15 -8.68
N ALA A 370 12.05 -6.65 -7.45
CA ALA A 370 11.08 -7.67 -7.07
C ALA A 370 9.66 -7.11 -6.85
N THR A 371 9.55 -5.89 -6.32
CA THR A 371 8.32 -5.09 -6.19
C THR A 371 8.67 -3.61 -6.20
N ALA A 372 7.71 -2.74 -6.50
CA ALA A 372 7.85 -1.30 -6.31
C ALA A 372 6.70 -0.76 -5.43
N SER A 373 7.00 -0.39 -4.19
CA SER A 373 6.05 0.22 -3.26
C SER A 373 6.09 1.75 -3.27
N ALA A 374 7.23 2.33 -3.65
CA ALA A 374 7.41 3.75 -3.87
C ALA A 374 8.31 3.98 -5.08
N ALA A 375 8.20 5.15 -5.69
CA ALA A 375 9.08 5.60 -6.77
C ALA A 375 9.34 7.09 -6.58
N THR A 376 10.57 7.49 -6.26
CA THR A 376 10.93 8.90 -6.01
C THR A 376 11.94 9.33 -7.07
N GLU A 377 11.58 10.32 -7.89
CA GLU A 377 12.48 10.87 -8.89
C GLU A 377 13.37 11.96 -8.29
N HIS A 378 14.68 11.88 -8.54
CA HIS A 378 15.62 12.93 -8.20
C HIS A 378 16.82 12.92 -9.16
N ASN A 379 17.14 14.08 -9.73
CA ASN A 379 18.28 14.29 -10.64
C ASN A 379 18.41 13.22 -11.75
N GLY A 380 17.30 12.91 -12.43
CA GLY A 380 17.26 11.95 -13.54
C GLY A 380 17.37 10.48 -13.12
N ARG A 381 17.32 10.19 -11.81
CA ARG A 381 17.27 8.83 -11.25
C ARG A 381 15.93 8.59 -10.59
N LEU A 382 15.47 7.35 -10.66
CA LEU A 382 14.24 6.90 -10.01
C LEU A 382 14.62 5.91 -8.90
N PHE A 383 14.42 6.31 -7.65
CA PHE A 383 14.67 5.48 -6.47
C PHE A 383 13.41 4.70 -6.13
N LEU A 384 13.53 3.38 -5.95
CA LEU A 384 12.38 2.50 -5.74
C LEU A 384 12.37 1.95 -4.33
N GLY A 385 11.24 2.02 -3.65
CA GLY A 385 11.01 1.26 -2.42
C GLY A 385 10.47 -0.14 -2.74
N SER A 386 10.65 -1.11 -1.85
CA SER A 386 10.13 -2.46 -2.03
C SER A 386 9.63 -3.12 -0.74
N ILE A 387 8.48 -3.78 -0.86
CA ILE A 387 7.83 -4.55 0.22
C ILE A 387 8.41 -5.97 0.34
N MET A 388 8.90 -6.54 -0.76
CA MET A 388 9.44 -7.89 -0.81
C MET A 388 10.89 -7.84 -1.24
N GLY A 389 11.74 -8.38 -0.37
CA GLY A 389 13.04 -8.93 -0.70
C GLY A 389 13.22 -10.18 0.16
N GLY A 390 13.77 -11.25 -0.42
CA GLY A 390 14.18 -12.44 0.33
C GLY A 390 15.11 -12.08 1.50
N GLU A 391 15.39 -13.06 2.36
CA GLU A 391 16.40 -12.91 3.42
C GLU A 391 17.67 -12.27 2.84
N GLY A 392 17.97 -11.03 3.25
CA GLY A 392 19.11 -10.27 2.74
C GLY A 392 18.89 -9.41 1.49
N SER A 393 17.66 -9.13 1.03
CA SER A 393 17.46 -8.14 -0.05
C SER A 393 16.67 -6.93 0.43
N SER A 394 17.38 -5.79 0.55
CA SER A 394 16.80 -4.50 0.24
C SER A 394 16.68 -4.40 -1.27
N HIS A 395 15.50 -4.00 -1.76
CA HIS A 395 15.44 -3.46 -3.11
C HIS A 395 15.27 -1.96 -2.93
N LEU A 396 16.36 -1.27 -3.22
CA LEU A 396 16.46 0.16 -3.42
C LEU A 396 17.04 0.38 -4.81
#